data_AF-A0A5B7BE98-F1
#
_entry.id   AF-A0A5B7BE98-F1
#
_cell.length_a   1.000
_cell.length_b   1.000
_cell.length_c   1.000
_cell.angle_alpha   90.00
_cell.angle_beta   90.00
_cell.angle_gamma   90.00
#
_symmetry.space_group_name_H-M   'P 1'
#
loop_
_entity.id
_entity.type
_entity.pdbx_description
1 polymer ?
#
loop_
_entity_poly.entity_id
_entity_poly.type
_entity_poly.pdbx_seq_one_letter_code
_entity_poly.pdbx_strand_id
1 'polypeptide(L)'
;VVEEVLQRFENAGMLTYRFFEWAGKQRNYEHSIRAYHTMIESLAKIRQYKIMWDLVNSMRTKRMLNVETFCIIMRRYTRAQKVEEAVYTFNVMEKYDVPPNLAAFNGLLSALCKSKNVRKAQEIFDNMKDRFVPDSKTYSILLEGW
;
A
#
# COMPACT_ATOMS: atom_id res chain seq x y z
N VAL A 1 -6.52 7.30 21.02
CA VAL A 1 -7.90 6.79 20.95
C VAL A 1 -8.30 6.22 19.59
N VAL A 2 -8.56 7.02 18.53
CA VAL A 2 -9.06 6.45 17.24
C VAL A 2 -8.09 5.44 16.62
N GLU A 3 -6.79 5.76 16.58
CA GLU A 3 -5.78 4.85 16.05
C GLU A 3 -5.68 3.55 16.85
N GLU A 4 -5.74 3.63 18.18
CA GLU A 4 -5.70 2.45 19.08
C GLU A 4 -6.92 1.55 18.88
N VAL A 5 -8.10 2.14 18.66
CA VAL A 5 -9.33 1.39 18.34
C VAL A 5 -9.19 0.71 16.98
N LEU A 6 -8.71 1.42 15.95
CA LEU A 6 -8.51 0.84 14.62
C LEU A 6 -7.49 -0.32 14.65
N GLN A 7 -6.42 -0.19 15.43
CA GLN A 7 -5.44 -1.28 15.62
C GLN A 7 -6.03 -2.46 16.38
N ARG A 8 -6.82 -2.20 17.43
CA ARG A 8 -7.46 -3.26 18.23
C ARG A 8 -8.51 -4.05 17.43
N PHE A 9 -9.11 -3.41 16.42
CA PHE A 9 -10.14 -3.99 15.56
C PHE A 9 -9.64 -4.21 14.13
N GLU A 10 -8.34 -4.34 13.89
CA GLU A 10 -7.78 -4.47 12.53
C GLU A 10 -8.39 -5.66 11.74
N ASN A 11 -8.89 -6.68 12.46
CA ASN A 11 -9.54 -7.87 11.90
C ASN A 11 -11.08 -7.87 11.98
N ALA A 12 -11.72 -6.82 12.51
CA ALA A 12 -13.19 -6.76 12.68
C ALA A 12 -13.95 -6.33 11.41
N GLY A 13 -13.26 -6.33 10.27
CA GLY A 13 -13.83 -6.11 8.95
C GLY A 13 -14.57 -4.77 8.80
N MET A 14 -15.84 -4.83 8.39
CA MET A 14 -16.65 -3.65 8.09
C MET A 14 -17.01 -2.82 9.34
N LEU A 15 -16.90 -3.39 10.55
CA LEU A 15 -17.15 -2.63 11.79
C LEU A 15 -16.11 -1.53 11.99
N THR A 16 -14.85 -1.84 11.71
CA THR A 16 -13.73 -0.89 11.78
C THR A 16 -13.92 0.24 10.78
N TYR A 17 -14.42 -0.06 9.58
CA TYR A 17 -14.77 0.94 8.58
C TYR A 17 -15.94 1.84 9.02
N ARG A 18 -17.01 1.27 9.60
CA ARG A 18 -18.13 2.06 10.14
C ARG A 18 -17.70 2.98 11.27
N PHE A 19 -16.82 2.51 12.16
CA PHE A 19 -16.24 3.35 13.20
C PHE A 19 -15.37 4.46 12.60
N PHE A 20 -14.58 4.15 11.57
CA PHE A 20 -13.81 5.14 10.83
C PHE A 20 -14.73 6.23 10.25
N GLU A 21 -15.79 5.86 9.52
CA GLU A 21 -16.77 6.82 8.99
C GLU A 21 -17.45 7.64 10.09
N TRP A 22 -17.81 7.02 11.20
CA TRP A 22 -18.43 7.72 12.34
C TRP A 22 -17.47 8.72 12.98
N ALA A 23 -16.19 8.35 13.16
CA ALA A 23 -15.18 9.21 13.72
C ALA A 23 -14.97 10.44 12.82
N GLY A 24 -14.90 10.26 11.50
CA GLY A 24 -14.77 11.35 10.53
C GLY A 24 -15.94 12.34 10.49
N LYS A 25 -17.10 12.00 11.07
CA LYS A 25 -18.27 12.90 11.19
C LYS A 25 -18.25 13.72 12.48
N GLN A 26 -17.33 13.45 13.41
CA GLN A 26 -17.26 14.19 14.66
C GLN A 26 -16.79 15.63 14.41
N ARG A 27 -17.37 16.59 15.15
CA ARG A 27 -16.96 18.00 15.05
C ARG A 27 -15.49 18.14 15.45
N ASN A 28 -14.73 18.89 14.64
CA ASN A 28 -13.31 19.18 14.84
C ASN A 28 -12.39 17.94 14.85
N TYR A 29 -12.81 16.84 14.25
CA TYR A 29 -11.97 15.66 14.08
C TYR A 29 -11.64 15.43 12.61
N GLU A 30 -10.35 15.23 12.33
CA GLU A 30 -9.88 14.76 11.04
C GLU A 30 -9.04 13.50 11.22
N HIS A 31 -9.23 12.55 10.30
CA HIS A 31 -8.42 11.34 10.28
C HIS A 31 -6.96 11.67 9.99
N SER A 32 -6.05 11.09 10.78
CA SER A 32 -4.62 11.12 10.49
C SER A 32 -4.27 10.24 9.29
N ILE A 33 -3.11 10.47 8.68
CA ILE A 33 -2.54 9.58 7.65
C ILE A 33 -2.46 8.15 8.15
N ARG A 34 -2.06 7.96 9.42
CA ARG A 34 -1.94 6.63 10.05
C ARG A 34 -3.29 5.93 10.16
N ALA A 35 -4.35 6.66 10.53
CA ALA A 35 -5.70 6.09 10.58
C ALA A 35 -6.16 5.58 9.20
N TYR A 36 -5.90 6.34 8.15
CA TYR A 36 -6.16 5.91 6.78
C TYR A 36 -5.32 4.69 6.38
N HIS A 37 -4.02 4.69 6.68
CA HIS A 37 -3.12 3.56 6.39
C HIS A 37 -3.61 2.26 7.06
N THR A 38 -3.98 2.32 8.33
CA THR A 38 -4.57 1.18 9.07
C THR A 38 -5.87 0.71 8.42
N MET A 39 -6.74 1.65 8.00
CA MET A 39 -8.00 1.29 7.35
C MET A 39 -7.79 0.67 5.95
N ILE A 40 -6.86 1.21 5.16
CA ILE A 40 -6.47 0.65 3.86
C ILE A 40 -5.93 -0.78 4.03
N GLU A 41 -5.05 -1.01 5.00
CA GLU A 41 -4.54 -2.36 5.29
C GLU A 41 -5.67 -3.31 5.70
N SER A 42 -6.56 -2.89 6.60
CA SER A 42 -7.68 -3.70 7.07
C SER A 42 -8.67 -4.04 5.95
N LEU A 43 -9.05 -3.06 5.11
CA LEU A 43 -9.92 -3.30 3.95
C LEU A 43 -9.29 -4.25 2.93
N ALA A 44 -7.98 -4.13 2.70
CA ALA A 44 -7.26 -5.04 1.83
C ALA A 44 -7.17 -6.47 2.41
N LYS A 45 -7.05 -6.62 3.74
CA LYS A 45 -7.11 -7.92 4.44
C LYS A 45 -8.44 -8.63 4.17
N ILE A 46 -9.56 -7.91 4.25
CA ILE A 46 -10.91 -8.45 4.00
C ILE A 46 -11.33 -8.41 2.52
N ARG A 47 -10.39 -8.10 1.60
CA ARG A 47 -10.61 -8.05 0.14
C ARG A 47 -11.66 -7.03 -0.33
N GLN A 48 -11.95 -6.01 0.48
CA GLN A 48 -12.85 -4.92 0.14
C GLN A 48 -12.10 -3.83 -0.65
N TYR A 49 -11.56 -4.20 -1.81
CA TYR A 49 -10.68 -3.33 -2.60
C TYR A 49 -11.37 -2.09 -3.15
N LYS A 50 -12.68 -2.15 -3.44
CA LYS A 50 -13.44 -0.99 -3.91
C LYS A 50 -13.42 0.13 -2.86
N ILE A 51 -13.84 -0.21 -1.64
CA ILE A 51 -13.85 0.72 -0.50
C ILE A 51 -12.44 1.21 -0.18
N MET A 52 -11.43 0.33 -0.29
CA MET A 52 -10.03 0.71 -0.11
C MET A 52 -9.61 1.82 -1.08
N TRP A 53 -9.93 1.69 -2.38
CA TRP A 53 -9.62 2.72 -3.38
C TRP A 53 -10.46 3.98 -3.22
N ASP A 54 -11.70 3.86 -2.74
CA ASP A 54 -12.51 5.04 -2.36
C ASP A 54 -11.83 5.84 -1.23
N LEU A 55 -11.23 5.17 -0.24
CA LEU A 55 -10.42 5.84 0.79
C LEU A 55 -9.14 6.45 0.24
N VAL A 56 -8.45 5.79 -0.70
CA VAL A 56 -7.26 6.36 -1.38
C VAL A 56 -7.64 7.64 -2.14
N ASN A 57 -8.78 7.64 -2.83
CA ASN A 57 -9.30 8.84 -3.49
C ASN A 57 -9.66 9.94 -2.48
N SER A 58 -10.23 9.58 -1.32
CA SER A 58 -10.47 10.53 -0.22
C SER A 58 -9.17 11.11 0.34
N MET A 59 -8.10 10.31 0.48
CA MET A 59 -6.79 10.83 0.87
C MET A 59 -6.20 11.76 -0.21
N ARG A 60 -6.44 11.47 -1.49
CA ARG A 60 -5.99 12.30 -2.61
C ARG A 60 -6.60 13.69 -2.54
N THR A 61 -7.92 13.79 -2.37
CA THR A 61 -8.61 15.09 -2.29
C THR A 61 -8.13 15.93 -1.12
N LYS A 62 -7.73 15.28 -0.01
CA LYS A 62 -7.13 15.92 1.16
C LYS A 62 -5.62 16.17 1.05
N ARG A 63 -4.98 15.80 -0.06
CA ARG A 63 -3.51 15.89 -0.27
C ARG A 63 -2.70 15.15 0.80
N MET A 64 -3.21 14.01 1.26
CA MET A 64 -2.61 13.18 2.32
C MET A 64 -1.88 11.95 1.79
N LEU A 65 -1.90 11.72 0.48
CA LEU A 65 -1.22 10.58 -0.14
C LEU A 65 0.30 10.72 -0.05
N ASN A 66 0.96 9.60 0.18
CA ASN A 66 2.41 9.49 0.20
C ASN A 66 2.83 8.11 -0.30
N VAL A 67 4.14 7.91 -0.45
CA VAL A 67 4.73 6.66 -0.94
C VAL A 67 4.31 5.46 -0.08
N GLU A 68 4.22 5.62 1.24
CA GLU A 68 3.85 4.53 2.15
C GLU A 68 2.43 4.00 1.89
N THR A 69 1.47 4.87 1.51
CA THR A 69 0.13 4.43 1.13
C THR A 69 0.17 3.37 0.03
N PHE A 70 0.96 3.61 -1.02
CA PHE A 70 1.10 2.67 -2.14
C PHE A 70 1.91 1.43 -1.74
N CYS A 71 2.95 1.59 -0.92
CA CYS A 71 3.71 0.45 -0.38
C CYS A 71 2.83 -0.50 0.45
N ILE A 72 1.90 0.02 1.24
CA ILE A 72 0.89 -0.79 1.95
C ILE A 72 0.07 -1.58 0.93
N ILE A 73 -0.56 -0.89 -0.03
CA ILE A 73 -1.45 -1.53 -1.02
C ILE A 73 -0.71 -2.61 -1.83
N MET A 74 0.50 -2.32 -2.31
CA MET A 74 1.35 -3.29 -3.02
C MET A 74 1.62 -4.54 -2.16
N ARG A 75 2.08 -4.37 -0.92
CA ARG A 75 2.29 -5.49 0.02
C ARG A 75 1.03 -6.31 0.27
N ARG A 76 -0.13 -5.65 0.33
CA ARG A 76 -1.41 -6.34 0.56
C ARG A 76 -1.85 -7.14 -0.67
N TYR A 77 -1.68 -6.58 -1.88
CA TYR A 77 -1.99 -7.29 -3.12
C TYR A 77 -1.05 -8.48 -3.35
N THR A 78 0.26 -8.33 -3.17
CA THR A 78 1.20 -9.46 -3.34
C THR A 78 0.91 -10.60 -2.37
N ARG A 79 0.63 -10.30 -1.10
CA ARG A 79 0.20 -11.30 -0.10
C ARG A 79 -1.10 -12.01 -0.48
N ALA A 80 -1.99 -11.33 -1.21
CA ALA A 80 -3.23 -11.91 -1.75
C ALA A 80 -3.03 -12.64 -3.09
N GLN A 81 -1.78 -12.83 -3.55
CA GLN A 81 -1.42 -13.40 -4.86
C GLN A 81 -2.01 -12.61 -6.05
N LYS A 82 -2.29 -11.33 -5.84
CA LYS A 82 -2.77 -10.35 -6.82
C LYS A 82 -1.60 -9.54 -7.37
N VAL A 83 -0.68 -10.24 -8.04
CA VAL A 83 0.61 -9.68 -8.47
C VAL A 83 0.42 -8.55 -9.47
N GLU A 84 -0.46 -8.73 -10.46
CA GLU A 84 -0.72 -7.70 -11.48
C GLU A 84 -1.31 -6.43 -10.86
N GLU A 85 -2.18 -6.54 -9.87
CA GLU A 85 -2.72 -5.38 -9.15
C GLU A 85 -1.66 -4.67 -8.31
N ALA A 86 -0.67 -5.39 -7.76
CA ALA A 86 0.47 -4.77 -7.09
C ALA A 86 1.35 -3.97 -8.07
N VAL A 87 1.65 -4.53 -9.24
CA VAL A 87 2.43 -3.84 -10.29
C VAL A 87 1.66 -2.63 -10.83
N TYR A 88 0.35 -2.79 -11.07
CA TYR A 88 -0.53 -1.69 -11.44
C TYR A 88 -0.50 -0.56 -10.40
N THR A 89 -0.56 -0.90 -9.11
CA THR A 89 -0.51 0.07 -8.00
C THR A 89 0.76 0.92 -8.06
N PHE A 90 1.92 0.33 -8.36
CA PHE A 90 3.18 1.05 -8.54
C PHE A 90 3.11 2.02 -9.73
N ASN A 91 2.59 1.55 -10.87
CA ASN A 91 2.53 2.34 -12.10
C ASN A 91 1.55 3.52 -12.03
N VAL A 92 0.49 3.42 -11.22
CA VAL A 92 -0.48 4.53 -11.07
C VAL A 92 -0.04 5.60 -10.07
N MET A 93 1.05 5.41 -9.32
CA MET A 93 1.51 6.37 -8.31
C MET A 93 1.61 7.81 -8.87
N GLU A 94 2.22 7.97 -10.05
CA GLU A 94 2.36 9.29 -10.71
C GLU A 94 1.01 9.91 -11.06
N LYS A 95 0.02 9.10 -11.48
CA LYS A 95 -1.35 9.56 -11.77
C LYS A 95 -2.09 10.04 -10.53
N TYR A 96 -1.60 9.67 -9.35
CA TYR A 96 -2.10 10.07 -8.04
C TYR A 96 -1.25 11.15 -7.39
N ASP A 97 -0.43 11.85 -8.18
CA ASP A 97 0.41 12.98 -7.75
C ASP A 97 1.50 12.57 -6.74
N VAL A 98 1.85 11.28 -6.70
CA VAL A 98 2.93 10.74 -5.86
C VAL A 98 3.96 10.06 -6.76
N PRO A 99 5.09 10.69 -7.09
CA PRO A 99 6.08 10.06 -7.95
C PRO A 99 6.73 8.85 -7.25
N PRO A 100 6.85 7.70 -7.93
CA PRO A 100 7.56 6.54 -7.40
C PRO A 100 9.04 6.90 -7.24
N ASN A 101 9.63 6.42 -6.14
CA ASN A 101 11.05 6.57 -5.85
C ASN A 101 11.70 5.19 -5.64
N LEU A 102 13.02 5.16 -5.44
CA LEU A 102 13.76 3.92 -5.18
C LEU A 102 13.18 3.12 -4.00
N ALA A 103 12.67 3.80 -2.95
CA ALA A 103 12.06 3.12 -1.82
C ALA A 103 10.75 2.40 -2.20
N ALA A 104 9.90 3.01 -3.04
CA ALA A 104 8.70 2.38 -3.58
C ALA A 104 9.03 1.17 -4.47
N PHE A 105 10.06 1.31 -5.31
CA PHE A 105 10.54 0.25 -6.20
C PHE A 105 11.08 -0.94 -5.40
N ASN A 106 11.96 -0.68 -4.43
CA ASN A 106 12.44 -1.69 -3.47
C ASN A 106 11.28 -2.31 -2.67
N GLY A 107 10.26 -1.53 -2.33
CA GLY A 107 9.04 -2.00 -1.69
C GLY A 107 8.28 -3.03 -2.53
N LEU A 108 8.09 -2.77 -3.84
CA LEU A 108 7.45 -3.68 -4.78
C LEU A 108 8.25 -4.98 -4.92
N LEU A 109 9.56 -4.88 -5.17
CA LEU A 109 10.44 -6.05 -5.31
C LEU A 109 10.41 -6.91 -4.05
N SER A 110 10.55 -6.31 -2.87
CA SER A 110 10.50 -7.03 -1.60
C SER A 110 9.15 -7.70 -1.37
N ALA A 111 8.05 -7.01 -1.70
CA ALA A 111 6.71 -7.56 -1.59
C ALA A 111 6.49 -8.79 -2.49
N LEU A 112 7.08 -8.80 -3.70
CA LEU A 112 7.01 -9.91 -4.64
C LEU A 112 7.89 -11.10 -4.21
N CYS A 113 9.15 -10.84 -3.85
CA CYS A 113 10.06 -11.87 -3.34
C CYS A 113 9.45 -12.59 -2.12
N LYS A 114 8.96 -11.84 -1.13
CA LYS A 114 8.31 -12.40 0.08
C LYS A 114 7.02 -13.17 -0.20
N SER A 115 6.40 -12.97 -1.36
CA SER A 115 5.19 -13.69 -1.78
C SER A 115 5.50 -14.85 -2.72
N LYS A 116 6.77 -15.30 -2.79
CA LYS A 116 7.27 -16.37 -3.68
C LYS A 116 7.14 -16.08 -5.17
N ASN A 117 7.07 -14.79 -5.54
CA ASN A 117 6.99 -14.32 -6.93
C ASN A 117 8.33 -13.73 -7.40
N VAL A 118 9.45 -14.36 -7.04
CA VAL A 118 10.82 -13.87 -7.33
C VAL A 118 11.10 -13.71 -8.82
N ARG A 119 10.59 -14.61 -9.68
CA ARG A 119 10.75 -14.50 -11.13
C ARG A 119 10.13 -13.22 -11.69
N LYS A 120 8.93 -12.87 -11.19
CA LYS A 120 8.26 -11.62 -11.58
C LYS A 120 8.99 -10.40 -11.02
N ALA A 121 9.53 -10.50 -9.80
CA ALA A 121 10.38 -9.45 -9.24
C ALA A 121 11.62 -9.20 -10.11
N GLN A 122 12.27 -10.25 -10.58
CA GLN A 122 13.42 -10.16 -11.49
C GLN A 122 13.04 -9.52 -12.84
N GLU A 123 11.93 -9.94 -13.46
CA GLU A 123 11.42 -9.35 -14.71
C GLU A 123 11.16 -7.84 -14.56
N ILE A 124 10.53 -7.45 -13.45
CA ILE A 124 10.24 -6.04 -13.11
C ILE A 124 11.54 -5.27 -12.88
N PHE A 125 12.51 -5.87 -12.20
CA PHE A 125 13.82 -5.28 -11.99
C PHE A 125 14.53 -5.02 -13.32
N ASP A 126 14.60 -6.01 -14.20
CA ASP A 126 15.27 -5.90 -15.49
C ASP A 126 14.62 -4.83 -16.40
N ASN A 127 13.30 -4.68 -16.32
CA ASN A 127 12.55 -3.67 -17.09
C ASN A 127 12.69 -2.24 -16.55
N MET A 128 13.05 -2.05 -15.28
CA MET A 128 13.02 -0.72 -14.62
C MET A 128 14.33 -0.29 -13.96
N LYS A 129 15.38 -1.10 -14.03
CA LYS A 129 16.72 -0.77 -13.49
C LYS A 129 17.34 0.50 -14.09
N ASP A 130 16.91 0.92 -15.27
CA ASP A 130 17.39 2.16 -15.90
C ASP A 130 16.59 3.40 -15.43
N ARG A 131 15.40 3.19 -14.85
CA ARG A 131 14.55 4.27 -14.31
C ARG A 131 14.94 4.67 -12.89
N PHE A 132 15.50 3.73 -12.12
CA PHE A 132 15.95 3.96 -10.74
C PHE A 132 17.36 3.42 -10.59
N VAL A 133 18.29 4.19 -10.02
CA VAL A 133 19.63 3.70 -9.70
C VAL A 133 19.53 2.67 -8.57
N PRO A 134 19.71 1.36 -8.83
CA PRO A 134 19.56 0.33 -7.79
C PRO A 134 20.66 0.47 -6.73
N ASP A 135 20.32 0.25 -5.47
CA ASP A 135 21.27 0.29 -4.36
C ASP A 135 21.57 -1.12 -3.83
N SER A 136 22.46 -1.20 -2.84
CA SER A 136 22.80 -2.46 -2.18
C SER A 136 21.55 -3.19 -1.67
N LYS A 137 20.57 -2.44 -1.16
CA LYS A 137 19.30 -2.98 -0.68
C LYS A 137 18.47 -3.60 -1.81
N THR A 138 18.44 -3.00 -3.01
CA THR A 138 17.78 -3.58 -4.19
C THR A 138 18.32 -4.97 -4.50
N TYR A 139 19.65 -5.12 -4.56
CA TYR A 139 20.28 -6.40 -4.84
C TYR A 139 20.09 -7.41 -3.70
N SER A 140 20.20 -6.98 -2.44
CA SER A 140 19.91 -7.85 -1.29
C SER A 140 18.48 -8.42 -1.33
N ILE A 141 17.49 -7.61 -1.71
CA ILE A 141 16.09 -8.05 -1.82
C ILE A 141 15.91 -9.15 -2.88
N LEU A 142 16.62 -9.05 -4.01
CA LEU A 142 16.55 -10.06 -5.08
C LEU A 142 17.28 -11.34 -4.66
N LEU A 143 18.46 -11.21 -4.04
CA LEU A 143 19.24 -12.34 -3.53
C LEU A 143 18.49 -13.12 -2.45
N GLU A 144 17.85 -12.44 -1.50
CA GLU A 144 17.01 -13.07 -0.47
C GLU A 144 15.74 -13.72 -1.04
N GLY A 145 15.34 -13.37 -2.27
CA GLY A 145 14.14 -13.89 -2.92
C GLY A 145 14.31 -15.26 -3.59
N TRP A 146 15.55 -15.66 -3.88
CA TRP A 146 15.91 -16.94 -4.51
C TRP A 146 16.26 -17.99 -3.46
#